data_AF-A0A7U6JJC2-F1
#
_entry.id   AF-A0A7U6JJC2-F1
#
_cell.length_a   1.000
_cell.length_b   1.000
_cell.length_c   1.000
_cell.angle_alpha   90.00
_cell.angle_beta   90.00
_cell.angle_gamma   90.00
#
_symmetry.space_group_name_H-M   'P 1'
#
loop_
_entity.id
_entity.type
_entity.pdbx_description
1 polymer ?
#
loop_
_entity_poly.entity_id
_entity_poly.type
_entity_poly.pdbx_seq_one_letter_code
_entity_poly.pdbx_strand_id
1 'polypeptide(L)'
;MDANGMKTLLICHSDDLLNGQALPAWLDSFSDLVGIVFIDETPGRMVQRIKNEIRRSGMLRFLDVLLFRVYYRIFLSARDKAVQGTRLKRIREAYPDYQGPMAEFHTLSPNTPEVAQFIQSLQPDLIIARCKTLLKKDIYGLAKTGTFVMHPGICPEYRNAHGCFWALASNDLDKVGMTLLKIDDGVDTGPVYGYFYPEFDELRDSHITIQDRTVFDNLDAIRQRLQEIYLGKATPIDTQGRPSGVWGQPWMSQYLKWKRAARKRQQAGRVAPSLLYHDVVEQGKYESSGFDSPDANIYKLDRDAFVRQLNLLQQHYPQVDTRLPQGKSRAQQASQRILFTFDDGGKSAITEVADLLESRGWIGYFFITTDKVGEAGFMTADDIRELDRRGHVIGSHSHTHPPNISALSDEQIAREWETSCAILGDMIGKQISCASVPGGFYSDKVKALAFKAGIRHLFTSEPNKLIQRDGDGYLVGRYAINNATRNQRVVDLASGTLNRHQLFQTAFWNFKKALKWILGDTYIRIRKFLLK
;
A
#
# COMPACT_ATOMS: atom_id res chain seq x y z
N MET A 1 -11.74 33.51 -21.93
CA MET A 1 -12.99 32.80 -21.60
C MET A 1 -12.74 32.11 -20.28
N ASP A 2 -13.53 32.44 -19.25
CA ASP A 2 -13.60 31.61 -18.06
C ASP A 2 -14.41 30.35 -18.40
N ALA A 3 -14.46 29.37 -17.49
CA ALA A 3 -15.26 28.16 -17.71
C ALA A 3 -16.75 28.36 -17.32
N ASN A 4 -17.19 29.56 -16.93
CA ASN A 4 -18.52 29.84 -16.34
C ASN A 4 -19.69 29.82 -17.34
N GLY A 5 -19.53 29.20 -18.51
CA GLY A 5 -20.58 29.07 -19.52
C GLY A 5 -20.59 27.72 -20.23
N MET A 6 -19.87 26.72 -19.71
CA MET A 6 -19.80 25.39 -20.31
C MET A 6 -21.13 24.65 -20.11
N LYS A 7 -21.84 24.33 -21.21
CA LYS A 7 -23.04 23.51 -21.18
C LYS A 7 -22.69 22.03 -21.23
N THR A 8 -23.12 21.26 -20.25
CA THR A 8 -22.88 19.81 -20.21
C THR A 8 -24.18 19.01 -20.30
N LEU A 9 -24.10 17.85 -20.93
CA LEU A 9 -25.18 16.87 -20.94
C LEU A 9 -24.64 15.49 -20.53
N LEU A 10 -25.41 14.77 -19.73
CA LEU A 10 -25.06 13.44 -19.27
C LEU A 10 -25.90 12.37 -19.98
N ILE A 11 -25.27 11.28 -20.41
CA ILE A 11 -25.96 10.06 -20.87
C ILE A 11 -25.59 8.92 -19.93
N CYS A 12 -26.55 8.36 -19.19
CA CYS A 12 -26.29 7.27 -18.25
C CYS A 12 -27.46 6.27 -18.17
N HIS A 13 -27.23 5.12 -17.53
CA HIS A 13 -28.32 4.17 -17.23
C HIS A 13 -29.10 4.61 -15.99
N SER A 14 -30.41 4.43 -16.00
CA SER A 14 -31.29 4.82 -14.88
C SER A 14 -31.09 3.96 -13.61
N ASP A 15 -30.58 2.75 -13.76
CA ASP A 15 -30.31 1.82 -12.64
C ASP A 15 -28.96 2.05 -11.94
N ASP A 16 -28.11 2.95 -12.47
CA ASP A 16 -26.79 3.22 -11.93
C ASP A 16 -26.84 4.34 -10.89
N LEU A 17 -26.80 3.94 -9.62
CA LEU A 17 -26.94 4.84 -8.48
C LEU A 17 -25.95 6.02 -8.51
N LEU A 18 -24.66 5.75 -8.78
CA LEU A 18 -23.64 6.78 -8.72
C LEU A 18 -23.64 7.65 -9.98
N ASN A 19 -23.76 7.04 -11.16
CA ASN A 19 -23.78 7.82 -12.41
C ASN A 19 -25.06 8.65 -12.54
N GLY A 20 -26.22 8.15 -12.09
CA GLY A 20 -27.50 8.85 -12.19
C GLY A 20 -27.81 9.82 -11.05
N GLN A 21 -27.19 9.69 -9.87
CA GLN A 21 -27.52 10.53 -8.71
C GLN A 21 -26.35 11.31 -8.11
N ALA A 22 -25.11 10.88 -8.34
CA ALA A 22 -23.92 11.56 -7.79
C ALA A 22 -23.23 12.41 -8.86
N LEU A 23 -23.04 11.87 -10.06
CA LEU A 23 -22.37 12.56 -11.14
C LEU A 23 -23.08 13.85 -11.62
N PRO A 24 -24.42 13.91 -11.67
CA PRO A 24 -25.12 15.15 -12.06
C PRO A 24 -24.82 16.32 -11.12
N ALA A 25 -24.88 16.08 -9.80
CA ALA A 25 -24.57 17.11 -8.80
C ALA A 25 -23.12 17.62 -8.92
N TRP A 26 -22.19 16.72 -9.22
CA TRP A 26 -20.81 17.12 -9.48
C TRP A 26 -20.66 17.91 -10.79
N LEU A 27 -21.30 17.50 -11.88
CA LEU A 27 -21.23 18.22 -13.17
C LEU A 27 -21.81 19.64 -13.04
N ASP A 28 -22.96 19.77 -12.38
CA ASP A 28 -23.65 21.04 -12.16
C ASP A 28 -22.82 22.02 -11.30
N SER A 29 -21.94 21.50 -10.43
CA SER A 29 -21.09 22.34 -9.56
C SER A 29 -20.06 23.21 -10.27
N PHE A 30 -19.79 22.96 -11.57
CA PHE A 30 -18.81 23.72 -12.35
C PHE A 30 -19.19 23.96 -13.81
N SER A 31 -20.41 23.57 -14.19
CA SER A 31 -20.93 23.68 -15.55
C SER A 31 -22.46 23.81 -15.51
N ASP A 32 -23.06 24.29 -16.59
CA ASP A 32 -24.51 24.33 -16.75
C ASP A 32 -24.99 22.96 -17.22
N LEU A 33 -25.55 22.13 -16.31
CA LEU A 33 -26.06 20.80 -16.65
C LEU A 33 -27.43 20.92 -17.35
N VAL A 34 -27.39 21.12 -18.67
CA VAL A 34 -28.58 21.41 -19.48
C VAL A 34 -29.52 20.22 -19.66
N GLY A 35 -29.05 18.98 -19.46
CA GLY A 35 -29.95 17.83 -19.46
C GLY A 35 -29.30 16.48 -19.20
N ILE A 36 -30.16 15.48 -18.98
CA ILE A 36 -29.77 14.07 -18.77
C ILE A 36 -30.59 13.16 -19.68
N VAL A 37 -29.92 12.25 -20.39
CA VAL A 37 -30.55 11.13 -21.10
C VAL A 37 -30.39 9.87 -20.27
N PHE A 38 -31.50 9.37 -19.75
CA PHE A 38 -31.58 8.11 -19.03
C PHE A 38 -31.88 6.95 -19.97
N ILE A 39 -31.03 5.93 -19.94
CA ILE A 39 -31.23 4.69 -20.67
C ILE A 39 -31.84 3.66 -19.72
N ASP A 40 -33.07 3.23 -20.04
CA ASP A 40 -33.78 2.20 -19.30
C ASP A 40 -33.46 0.81 -19.86
N GLU A 41 -33.06 -0.12 -18.99
CA GLU A 41 -32.83 -1.51 -19.37
C GLU A 41 -34.13 -2.32 -19.31
N THR A 42 -34.47 -3.03 -20.39
CA THR A 42 -35.59 -4.00 -20.41
C THR A 42 -35.09 -5.45 -20.25
N PRO A 43 -35.84 -6.33 -19.55
CA PRO A 43 -35.50 -7.74 -19.37
C PRO A 43 -35.26 -8.50 -20.70
N GLY A 44 -35.95 -8.11 -21.77
CA GLY A 44 -35.86 -8.76 -23.09
C GLY A 44 -34.47 -8.69 -23.75
N ARG A 45 -33.61 -7.74 -23.37
CA ARG A 45 -32.23 -7.64 -23.89
C ARG A 45 -31.26 -8.64 -23.28
N MET A 46 -31.65 -9.31 -22.20
CA MET A 46 -30.80 -10.28 -21.50
C MET A 46 -30.45 -11.49 -22.38
N VAL A 47 -31.44 -12.02 -23.12
CA VAL A 47 -31.25 -13.18 -24.00
C VAL A 47 -30.26 -12.87 -25.13
N GLN A 48 -30.34 -11.69 -25.73
CA GLN A 48 -29.41 -11.28 -26.78
C GLN A 48 -27.99 -11.09 -26.24
N ARG A 49 -27.83 -10.52 -25.04
CA ARG A 49 -26.52 -10.41 -24.36
C ARG A 49 -25.91 -11.77 -24.06
N ILE A 50 -26.71 -12.74 -23.62
CA ILE A 50 -26.25 -14.12 -23.39
C ILE A 50 -25.76 -14.75 -24.69
N LYS A 51 -26.55 -14.67 -25.78
CA LYS A 51 -26.15 -15.18 -27.09
C LYS A 51 -24.85 -14.54 -27.59
N ASN A 52 -24.73 -13.22 -27.47
CA ASN A 52 -23.54 -12.48 -27.88
C ASN A 52 -22.31 -12.86 -27.05
N GLU A 53 -22.47 -13.04 -25.73
CA GLU A 53 -21.36 -13.46 -24.86
C GLU A 53 -20.91 -14.90 -25.20
N ILE A 54 -21.84 -15.85 -25.37
CA ILE A 54 -21.51 -17.23 -25.78
C ILE A 54 -20.76 -17.23 -27.12
N ARG A 55 -21.21 -16.43 -28.10
CA ARG A 55 -20.54 -16.30 -29.40
C ARG A 55 -19.14 -15.69 -29.28
N ARG A 56 -18.94 -14.75 -28.35
CA ARG A 56 -17.66 -14.06 -28.13
C ARG A 56 -16.66 -14.90 -27.33
N SER A 57 -17.10 -15.58 -26.28
CA SER A 57 -16.23 -16.25 -25.31
C SER A 57 -16.15 -17.77 -25.52
N GLY A 58 -17.12 -18.37 -26.22
CA GLY A 58 -17.35 -19.81 -26.21
C GLY A 58 -18.05 -20.29 -24.94
N MET A 59 -18.65 -21.49 -25.01
CA MET A 59 -19.50 -22.04 -23.94
C MET A 59 -18.77 -22.20 -22.60
N LEU A 60 -17.53 -22.71 -22.62
CA LEU A 60 -16.75 -22.92 -21.40
C LEU A 60 -16.44 -21.61 -20.67
N ARG A 61 -16.02 -20.56 -21.39
CA ARG A 61 -15.77 -19.25 -20.77
C ARG A 61 -17.06 -18.55 -20.35
N PHE A 62 -18.17 -18.79 -21.06
CA PHE A 62 -19.48 -18.29 -20.65
C PHE A 62 -19.91 -18.87 -19.30
N LEU A 63 -19.67 -20.17 -19.06
CA LEU A 63 -19.92 -20.79 -17.74
C LEU A 63 -19.06 -20.16 -16.64
N ASP A 64 -17.80 -19.83 -16.93
CA ASP A 64 -16.89 -19.13 -15.98
C ASP A 64 -17.40 -17.70 -15.65
N VAL A 65 -17.91 -16.98 -16.64
CA VAL A 65 -18.60 -15.69 -16.46
C VAL A 65 -19.86 -15.85 -15.61
N LEU A 66 -20.69 -16.86 -15.89
CA LEU A 66 -21.92 -17.12 -15.13
C LEU A 66 -21.61 -17.44 -13.67
N LEU A 67 -20.61 -18.28 -13.43
CA LEU A 67 -20.13 -18.61 -12.08
C LEU A 67 -19.69 -17.35 -11.34
N PHE A 68 -18.96 -16.45 -12.00
CA PHE A 68 -18.55 -15.19 -11.39
C PHE A 68 -19.74 -14.29 -11.06
N ARG A 69 -20.75 -14.20 -11.93
CA ARG A 69 -21.97 -13.41 -11.68
C ARG A 69 -22.76 -13.92 -10.47
N VAL A 70 -22.89 -15.25 -10.34
CA VAL A 70 -23.52 -15.88 -9.17
C VAL A 70 -22.71 -15.57 -7.91
N TYR A 71 -21.38 -15.75 -7.95
CA TYR A 71 -20.51 -15.43 -6.83
C TYR A 71 -20.60 -13.95 -6.42
N TYR A 72 -20.55 -13.02 -7.39
CA TYR A 72 -20.69 -11.59 -7.14
C TYR A 72 -22.01 -11.27 -6.42
N ARG A 73 -23.12 -11.85 -6.90
CA ARG A 73 -24.44 -11.59 -6.31
C ARG A 73 -24.57 -12.09 -4.87
N ILE A 74 -23.98 -13.25 -4.56
CA ILE A 74 -24.04 -13.85 -3.22
C ILE A 74 -23.07 -13.15 -2.25
N PHE A 75 -21.85 -12.86 -2.68
CA PHE A 75 -20.76 -12.51 -1.75
C PHE A 75 -20.31 -11.04 -1.80
N LEU A 76 -20.52 -10.32 -2.91
CA LEU A 76 -19.94 -8.98 -3.11
C LEU A 76 -20.99 -7.86 -3.22
N SER A 77 -22.11 -8.14 -3.90
CA SER A 77 -23.14 -7.14 -4.25
C SER A 77 -23.64 -6.31 -3.07
N ALA A 78 -23.98 -6.93 -1.94
CA ALA A 78 -24.54 -6.21 -0.80
C ALA A 78 -23.54 -5.20 -0.22
N ARG A 79 -22.27 -5.61 -0.13
CA ARG A 79 -21.18 -4.75 0.36
C ARG A 79 -20.90 -3.61 -0.61
N ASP A 80 -20.83 -3.90 -1.91
CA ASP A 80 -20.59 -2.86 -2.92
C ASP A 80 -21.72 -1.82 -2.92
N LYS A 81 -22.98 -2.24 -2.81
CA LYS A 81 -24.12 -1.32 -2.65
C LYS A 81 -24.01 -0.43 -1.41
N ALA A 82 -23.57 -0.98 -0.28
CA ALA A 82 -23.37 -0.20 0.95
C ALA A 82 -22.26 0.85 0.79
N VAL A 83 -21.16 0.49 0.11
CA VAL A 83 -20.07 1.42 -0.22
C VAL A 83 -20.55 2.52 -1.17
N GLN A 84 -21.30 2.17 -2.21
CA GLN A 84 -21.89 3.13 -3.15
C GLN A 84 -22.87 4.07 -2.44
N GLY A 85 -23.74 3.56 -1.57
CA GLY A 85 -24.68 4.38 -0.79
C GLY A 85 -23.98 5.38 0.14
N THR A 86 -22.92 4.94 0.83
CA THR A 86 -22.09 5.83 1.67
C THR A 86 -21.43 6.92 0.82
N ARG A 87 -20.94 6.56 -0.36
CA ARG A 87 -20.30 7.50 -1.28
C ARG A 87 -21.29 8.51 -1.86
N LEU A 88 -22.47 8.06 -2.26
CA LEU A 88 -23.55 8.94 -2.73
C LEU A 88 -23.90 9.97 -1.65
N LYS A 89 -24.03 9.54 -0.40
CA LYS A 89 -24.30 10.45 0.73
C LYS A 89 -23.22 11.54 0.84
N ARG A 90 -21.94 11.16 0.79
CA ARG A 90 -20.82 12.13 0.84
C ARG A 90 -20.84 13.12 -0.31
N ILE A 91 -21.16 12.66 -1.52
CA ILE A 91 -21.22 13.55 -2.69
C ILE A 91 -22.40 14.52 -2.57
N ARG A 92 -23.57 14.06 -2.09
CA ARG A 92 -24.71 14.95 -1.81
C ARG A 92 -24.40 15.99 -0.73
N GLU A 93 -23.66 15.60 0.30
CA GLU A 93 -23.19 16.53 1.33
C GLU A 93 -22.19 17.56 0.77
N ALA A 94 -21.37 17.18 -0.21
CA ALA A 94 -20.41 18.07 -0.86
C ALA A 94 -21.05 19.03 -1.88
N TYR A 95 -22.18 18.64 -2.48
CA TYR A 95 -22.92 19.42 -3.49
C TYR A 95 -24.41 19.55 -3.10
N PRO A 96 -24.74 20.26 -2.00
CA PRO A 96 -26.10 20.32 -1.46
C PRO A 96 -27.06 21.14 -2.33
N ASP A 97 -26.54 22.04 -3.16
CA ASP A 97 -27.34 22.98 -3.95
C ASP A 97 -27.90 22.39 -5.25
N TYR A 98 -27.55 21.15 -5.58
CA TYR A 98 -28.03 20.49 -6.79
C TYR A 98 -29.54 20.21 -6.73
N GLN A 99 -30.31 20.90 -7.57
CA GLN A 99 -31.78 20.81 -7.63
C GLN A 99 -32.29 19.80 -8.68
N GLY A 100 -31.41 19.21 -9.50
CA GLY A 100 -31.78 18.39 -10.66
C GLY A 100 -31.43 19.07 -11.99
N PRO A 101 -31.42 18.33 -13.11
CA PRO A 101 -31.15 18.92 -14.41
C PRO A 101 -32.36 19.73 -14.91
N MET A 102 -32.12 20.67 -15.82
CA MET A 102 -33.22 21.43 -16.45
C MET A 102 -34.15 20.55 -17.29
N ALA A 103 -33.62 19.46 -17.88
CA ALA A 103 -34.36 18.57 -18.76
C ALA A 103 -33.92 17.11 -18.62
N GLU A 104 -34.88 16.20 -18.64
CA GLU A 104 -34.66 14.75 -18.58
C GLU A 104 -35.33 14.05 -19.77
N PHE A 105 -34.65 13.06 -20.34
CA PHE A 105 -35.20 12.23 -21.41
C PHE A 105 -34.96 10.74 -21.13
N HIS A 106 -36.03 9.97 -21.03
CA HIS A 106 -35.98 8.53 -20.82
C HIS A 106 -36.11 7.77 -22.14
N THR A 107 -35.22 6.81 -22.38
CA THR A 107 -35.21 6.02 -23.61
C THR A 107 -34.75 4.60 -23.38
N LEU A 108 -35.22 3.68 -24.23
CA LEU A 108 -34.64 2.34 -24.32
C LEU A 108 -33.33 2.33 -25.10
N SER A 109 -33.05 3.34 -25.92
CA SER A 109 -31.86 3.39 -26.77
C SER A 109 -31.39 4.83 -26.93
N PRO A 110 -30.10 5.14 -26.67
CA PRO A 110 -29.59 6.49 -26.86
C PRO A 110 -29.45 6.88 -28.33
N ASN A 111 -29.60 5.93 -29.26
CA ASN A 111 -29.38 6.12 -30.70
C ASN A 111 -30.68 6.31 -31.50
N THR A 112 -31.71 6.91 -30.90
CA THR A 112 -32.98 7.18 -31.60
C THR A 112 -33.03 8.63 -32.10
N PRO A 113 -33.83 8.93 -33.15
CA PRO A 113 -34.01 10.29 -33.65
C PRO A 113 -34.53 11.26 -32.59
N GLU A 114 -35.39 10.80 -31.67
CA GLU A 114 -35.97 11.63 -30.60
C GLU A 114 -34.89 12.07 -29.60
N VAL A 115 -33.95 11.18 -29.27
CA VAL A 115 -32.79 11.53 -28.43
C VAL A 115 -31.88 12.53 -29.14
N ALA A 116 -31.65 12.36 -30.45
CA ALA A 116 -30.87 13.31 -31.22
C ALA A 116 -31.53 14.71 -31.22
N GLN A 117 -32.84 14.79 -31.44
CA GLN A 117 -33.61 16.03 -31.39
C GLN A 117 -33.56 16.69 -30.00
N PHE A 118 -33.68 15.89 -28.93
CA PHE A 118 -33.54 16.37 -27.56
C PHE A 118 -32.16 16.96 -27.28
N ILE A 119 -31.08 16.27 -27.68
CA ILE A 119 -29.72 16.78 -27.48
C ILE A 119 -29.49 18.05 -28.31
N GLN A 120 -30.00 18.10 -29.54
CA GLN A 120 -29.89 19.27 -30.43
C GLN A 120 -30.59 20.51 -29.87
N SER A 121 -31.75 20.36 -29.22
CA SER A 121 -32.49 21.49 -28.66
C SER A 121 -31.76 22.13 -27.46
N LEU A 122 -30.93 21.36 -26.75
CA LEU A 122 -30.18 21.82 -25.58
C LEU A 122 -28.81 22.44 -25.93
N GLN A 123 -28.29 22.15 -27.13
CA GLN A 123 -27.00 22.66 -27.63
C GLN A 123 -25.82 22.51 -26.65
N PRO A 124 -25.50 21.29 -26.16
CA PRO A 124 -24.42 21.11 -25.21
C PRO A 124 -23.04 21.35 -25.83
N ASP A 125 -22.12 21.91 -25.03
CA ASP A 125 -20.71 22.02 -25.40
C ASP A 125 -19.99 20.67 -25.24
N LEU A 126 -20.30 19.94 -24.17
CA LEU A 126 -19.74 18.63 -23.85
C LEU A 126 -20.85 17.64 -23.51
N ILE A 127 -20.70 16.40 -23.99
CA ILE A 127 -21.50 15.28 -23.51
C ILE A 127 -20.60 14.32 -22.74
N ILE A 128 -21.02 13.92 -21.54
CA ILE A 128 -20.38 12.86 -20.78
C ILE A 128 -21.19 11.58 -20.95
N ALA A 129 -20.60 10.56 -21.57
CA ALA A 129 -21.23 9.27 -21.79
C ALA A 129 -20.78 8.26 -20.71
N ARG A 130 -21.76 7.82 -19.91
CA ARG A 130 -21.65 6.80 -18.84
C ARG A 130 -22.64 5.66 -19.11
N CYS A 131 -22.63 5.15 -20.34
CA CYS A 131 -23.53 4.09 -20.77
C CYS A 131 -22.79 2.87 -21.31
N LYS A 132 -23.50 1.73 -21.33
CA LYS A 132 -23.01 0.44 -21.84
C LYS A 132 -23.30 0.24 -23.34
N THR A 133 -23.89 1.24 -24.00
CA THR A 133 -24.31 1.20 -25.40
C THR A 133 -23.34 2.04 -26.23
N LEU A 134 -22.87 1.52 -27.36
CA LEU A 134 -22.07 2.29 -28.30
C LEU A 134 -22.93 3.39 -28.93
N LEU A 135 -22.52 4.64 -28.75
CA LEU A 135 -23.20 5.80 -29.33
C LEU A 135 -22.85 5.89 -30.81
N LYS A 136 -23.85 6.19 -31.65
CA LYS A 136 -23.64 6.46 -33.08
C LYS A 136 -23.19 7.90 -33.27
N LYS A 137 -22.57 8.18 -34.43
CA LYS A 137 -22.08 9.52 -34.82
C LYS A 137 -23.16 10.60 -34.75
N ASP A 138 -24.39 10.24 -35.10
CA ASP A 138 -25.56 11.12 -35.02
C ASP A 138 -25.89 11.57 -33.58
N ILE A 139 -25.32 10.91 -32.57
CA ILE A 139 -25.46 11.25 -31.15
C ILE A 139 -24.16 11.83 -30.62
N TYR A 140 -23.05 11.10 -30.72
CA TYR A 140 -21.78 11.54 -30.10
C TYR A 140 -21.19 12.79 -30.78
N GLY A 141 -21.61 13.09 -32.01
CA GLY A 141 -21.18 14.27 -32.79
C GLY A 141 -21.98 15.54 -32.51
N LEU A 142 -23.03 15.50 -31.67
CA LEU A 142 -23.91 16.66 -31.45
C LEU A 142 -23.33 17.72 -30.51
N ALA A 143 -22.37 17.34 -29.65
CA ALA A 143 -21.71 18.28 -28.76
C ALA A 143 -20.64 19.10 -29.49
N LYS A 144 -20.62 20.42 -29.26
CA LYS A 144 -19.71 21.35 -29.93
C LYS A 144 -18.22 21.00 -29.74
N THR A 145 -17.83 20.71 -28.50
CA THR A 145 -16.44 20.33 -28.15
C THR A 145 -16.24 18.83 -28.29
N GLY A 146 -17.26 18.04 -27.95
CA GLY A 146 -17.33 16.61 -28.22
C GLY A 146 -17.96 15.80 -27.10
N THR A 147 -18.08 14.50 -27.35
CA THR A 147 -18.57 13.52 -26.38
C THR A 147 -17.40 12.75 -25.77
N PHE A 148 -17.38 12.62 -24.45
CA PHE A 148 -16.29 12.04 -23.68
C PHE A 148 -16.78 10.88 -22.80
N VAL A 149 -15.92 9.89 -22.60
CA VAL A 149 -16.15 8.73 -21.73
C VAL A 149 -15.10 8.70 -20.64
N MET A 150 -15.54 8.38 -19.41
CA MET A 150 -14.67 8.10 -18.26
C MET A 150 -14.44 6.58 -18.16
N HIS A 151 -13.69 6.01 -19.09
CA HIS A 151 -13.61 4.56 -19.29
C HIS A 151 -12.83 3.84 -18.18
N PRO A 152 -13.41 2.89 -17.42
CA PRO A 152 -12.67 2.12 -16.41
C PRO A 152 -11.71 1.09 -17.03
N GLY A 153 -10.50 1.57 -17.34
CA GLY A 153 -9.35 0.84 -17.86
C GLY A 153 -8.38 1.84 -18.49
N ILE A 154 -7.08 1.56 -18.43
CA ILE A 154 -6.07 2.38 -19.12
C ILE A 154 -6.02 1.98 -20.60
N CYS A 155 -6.41 2.89 -21.49
CA CYS A 155 -6.35 2.70 -22.94
C CYS A 155 -4.99 3.13 -23.50
N PRO A 156 -4.47 2.45 -24.53
CA PRO A 156 -5.14 1.42 -25.34
C PRO A 156 -5.07 -0.02 -24.80
N GLU A 157 -4.35 -0.27 -23.70
CA GLU A 157 -4.07 -1.62 -23.18
C GLU A 157 -5.33 -2.36 -22.72
N TYR A 158 -6.26 -1.63 -22.10
CA TYR A 158 -7.44 -2.17 -21.43
C TYR A 158 -8.76 -1.54 -21.94
N ARG A 159 -9.01 -1.67 -23.24
CA ARG A 159 -10.26 -1.21 -23.90
C ARG A 159 -11.43 -2.16 -23.64
N ASN A 160 -12.64 -1.66 -23.89
CA ASN A 160 -13.92 -2.34 -23.69
C ASN A 160 -14.19 -2.60 -22.20
N ALA A 161 -15.37 -3.15 -21.89
CA ALA A 161 -15.86 -3.29 -20.53
C ALA A 161 -14.87 -4.02 -19.60
N HIS A 162 -14.85 -3.57 -18.34
CA HIS A 162 -14.08 -4.17 -17.24
C HIS A 162 -12.55 -4.15 -17.41
N GLY A 163 -12.00 -3.19 -18.16
CA GLY A 163 -10.54 -3.03 -18.31
C GLY A 163 -9.80 -2.99 -16.96
N CYS A 164 -10.36 -2.28 -15.99
CA CYS A 164 -9.87 -2.23 -14.60
C CYS A 164 -9.75 -3.62 -13.94
N PHE A 165 -10.72 -4.52 -14.14
CA PHE A 165 -10.66 -5.91 -13.63
C PHE A 165 -9.53 -6.70 -14.30
N TRP A 166 -9.36 -6.52 -15.62
CA TRP A 166 -8.36 -7.25 -16.38
C TRP A 166 -6.93 -6.78 -16.08
N ALA A 167 -6.73 -5.50 -15.76
CA ALA A 167 -5.45 -5.02 -15.21
C ALA A 167 -5.11 -5.74 -13.88
N LEU A 168 -6.07 -5.86 -12.97
CA LEU A 168 -5.91 -6.60 -11.71
C LEU A 168 -5.63 -8.10 -11.93
N ALA A 169 -6.37 -8.75 -12.82
CA ALA A 169 -6.19 -10.16 -13.16
C ALA A 169 -4.88 -10.48 -13.90
N SER A 170 -4.40 -9.54 -14.70
CA SER A 170 -3.12 -9.63 -15.41
C SER A 170 -1.93 -9.25 -14.53
N ASN A 171 -2.15 -8.86 -13.27
CA ASN A 171 -1.12 -8.35 -12.38
C ASN A 171 -0.43 -7.07 -12.91
N ASP A 172 -1.11 -6.31 -13.77
CA ASP A 172 -0.65 -5.02 -14.28
C ASP A 172 -1.13 -3.92 -13.35
N LEU A 173 -0.57 -3.93 -12.15
CA LEU A 173 -0.91 -3.00 -11.10
C LEU A 173 -0.42 -1.59 -11.39
N ASP A 174 0.05 -1.20 -12.57
CA ASP A 174 0.21 0.24 -12.90
C ASP A 174 -0.91 0.72 -13.82
N LYS A 175 -1.74 -0.20 -14.33
CA LYS A 175 -2.81 0.10 -15.29
C LYS A 175 -4.23 -0.13 -14.78
N VAL A 176 -4.41 -0.37 -13.47
CA VAL A 176 -5.70 -0.25 -12.77
C VAL A 176 -6.04 1.24 -12.61
N GLY A 177 -6.89 1.76 -13.48
CA GLY A 177 -7.24 3.18 -13.54
C GLY A 177 -8.39 3.45 -14.51
N MET A 178 -8.63 4.71 -14.81
CA MET A 178 -9.64 5.20 -15.74
C MET A 178 -8.99 6.10 -16.80
N THR A 179 -9.49 5.99 -18.02
CA THR A 179 -9.10 6.85 -19.16
C THR A 179 -10.23 7.82 -19.46
N LEU A 180 -9.93 9.12 -19.45
CA LEU A 180 -10.82 10.12 -20.04
C LEU A 180 -10.50 10.22 -21.53
N LEU A 181 -11.45 9.84 -22.38
CA LEU A 181 -11.25 9.83 -23.84
C LEU A 181 -12.41 10.48 -24.57
N LYS A 182 -12.13 11.09 -25.73
CA LYS A 182 -13.14 11.58 -26.67
C LYS A 182 -13.61 10.42 -27.55
N ILE A 183 -14.92 10.24 -27.71
CA ILE A 183 -15.49 9.17 -28.54
C ILE A 183 -15.16 9.39 -30.03
N ASP A 184 -14.86 8.30 -30.72
CA ASP A 184 -14.78 8.17 -32.18
C ASP A 184 -15.63 6.96 -32.65
N ASP A 185 -15.46 6.53 -33.91
CA ASP A 185 -16.21 5.39 -34.45
C ASP A 185 -15.77 4.03 -33.86
N GLY A 186 -14.67 3.98 -33.12
CA GLY A 186 -14.16 2.76 -32.51
C GLY A 186 -14.53 2.63 -31.02
N VAL A 187 -14.21 1.45 -30.47
CA VAL A 187 -14.43 1.18 -29.04
C VAL A 187 -13.18 1.57 -28.27
N ASP A 188 -13.29 2.69 -27.54
CA ASP A 188 -12.24 3.29 -26.72
C ASP A 188 -10.93 3.55 -27.50
N THR A 189 -11.04 4.00 -28.75
CA THR A 189 -9.89 4.29 -29.64
C THR A 189 -9.62 5.77 -29.84
N GLY A 190 -10.57 6.64 -29.48
CA GLY A 190 -10.43 8.07 -29.69
C GLY A 190 -9.36 8.73 -28.80
N PRO A 191 -9.09 10.03 -29.03
CA PRO A 191 -8.03 10.75 -28.33
C PRO A 191 -8.18 10.70 -26.81
N VAL A 192 -7.09 10.35 -26.12
CA VAL A 192 -7.02 10.26 -24.65
C VAL A 192 -6.62 11.60 -24.06
N TYR A 193 -7.36 12.08 -23.08
CA TYR A 193 -7.10 13.36 -22.41
C TYR A 193 -6.61 13.22 -20.97
N GLY A 194 -6.60 12.02 -20.39
CA GLY A 194 -6.08 11.82 -19.04
C GLY A 194 -6.19 10.39 -18.56
N TYR A 195 -5.29 10.04 -17.63
CA TYR A 195 -5.33 8.80 -16.86
C TYR A 195 -5.50 9.13 -15.38
N PHE A 196 -6.42 8.43 -14.72
CA PHE A 196 -6.79 8.66 -13.33
C PHE A 196 -6.70 7.36 -12.55
N TYR A 197 -6.12 7.41 -11.37
CA TYR A 197 -5.75 6.22 -10.60
C TYR A 197 -6.38 6.26 -9.21
N PRO A 198 -6.97 5.14 -8.74
CA PRO A 198 -7.45 5.04 -7.37
C PRO A 198 -6.37 4.47 -6.44
N GLU A 199 -6.49 4.80 -5.16
CA GLU A 199 -5.98 3.94 -4.09
C GLU A 199 -6.97 2.80 -3.82
N PHE A 200 -6.47 1.58 -3.58
CA PHE A 200 -7.32 0.43 -3.28
C PHE A 200 -6.61 -0.66 -2.47
N ASP A 201 -7.41 -1.51 -1.85
CA ASP A 201 -6.96 -2.73 -1.18
C ASP A 201 -7.40 -3.96 -1.98
N GLU A 202 -6.45 -4.64 -2.62
CA GLU A 202 -6.73 -5.78 -3.49
C GLU A 202 -7.49 -6.93 -2.83
N LEU A 203 -7.42 -7.07 -1.50
CA LEU A 203 -8.07 -8.16 -0.79
C LEU A 203 -9.43 -7.74 -0.27
N ARG A 204 -9.53 -6.51 0.24
CA ARG A 204 -10.77 -5.99 0.80
C ARG A 204 -11.70 -5.48 -0.30
N ASP A 205 -11.22 -4.76 -1.29
CA ASP A 205 -12.09 -4.12 -2.26
C ASP A 205 -12.50 -5.11 -3.38
N SER A 206 -13.74 -4.97 -3.84
CA SER A 206 -14.21 -5.67 -5.03
C SER A 206 -13.75 -4.93 -6.28
N HIS A 207 -13.72 -5.62 -7.42
CA HIS A 207 -13.44 -4.97 -8.70
C HIS A 207 -14.41 -3.83 -9.06
N ILE A 208 -15.67 -3.88 -8.59
CA ILE A 208 -16.65 -2.79 -8.79
C ILE A 208 -16.30 -1.60 -7.90
N THR A 209 -16.03 -1.83 -6.62
CA THR A 209 -15.59 -0.77 -5.70
C THR A 209 -14.32 -0.10 -6.22
N ILE A 210 -13.33 -0.86 -6.70
CA ILE A 210 -12.09 -0.30 -7.26
C ILE A 210 -12.40 0.53 -8.52
N GLN A 211 -13.23 0.01 -9.42
CA GLN A 211 -13.67 0.72 -10.61
C GLN A 211 -14.38 2.04 -10.27
N ASP A 212 -15.29 2.06 -9.30
CA ASP A 212 -15.96 3.29 -8.89
C ASP A 212 -14.95 4.33 -8.36
N ARG A 213 -13.97 3.88 -7.57
CA ARG A 213 -12.89 4.75 -7.06
C ARG A 213 -12.08 5.40 -8.18
N THR A 214 -11.86 4.71 -9.31
CA THR A 214 -11.11 5.30 -10.44
C THR A 214 -11.71 6.62 -10.94
N VAL A 215 -13.03 6.80 -10.78
CA VAL A 215 -13.75 8.02 -11.16
C VAL A 215 -13.97 8.90 -9.94
N PHE A 216 -14.62 8.36 -8.92
CA PHE A 216 -15.16 9.18 -7.83
C PHE A 216 -14.12 9.64 -6.80
N ASP A 217 -12.94 9.02 -6.74
CA ASP A 217 -11.82 9.54 -5.95
C ASP A 217 -11.01 10.59 -6.75
N ASN A 218 -11.33 10.81 -8.03
CA ASN A 218 -10.59 11.66 -8.97
C ASN A 218 -11.41 12.83 -9.55
N LEU A 219 -12.59 13.11 -8.99
CA LEU A 219 -13.53 14.10 -9.55
C LEU A 219 -12.94 15.48 -9.78
N ASP A 220 -12.11 16.00 -8.87
CA ASP A 220 -11.50 17.33 -9.01
C ASP A 220 -10.49 17.39 -10.18
N ALA A 221 -9.66 16.36 -10.31
CA ALA A 221 -8.70 16.26 -11.40
C ALA A 221 -9.40 16.08 -12.76
N ILE A 222 -10.49 15.32 -12.78
CA ILE A 222 -11.33 15.14 -13.97
C ILE A 222 -12.00 16.47 -14.34
N ARG A 223 -12.55 17.20 -13.36
CA ARG A 223 -13.17 18.53 -13.56
C ARG A 223 -12.18 19.48 -14.22
N GLN A 224 -10.99 19.60 -13.66
CA GLN A 224 -9.94 20.46 -14.21
C GLN A 224 -9.64 20.10 -15.66
N ARG A 225 -9.51 18.81 -15.97
CA ARG A 225 -9.24 18.35 -17.34
C ARG A 225 -10.40 18.65 -18.30
N LEU A 226 -11.65 18.50 -17.87
CA LEU A 226 -12.82 18.87 -18.69
C LEU A 226 -12.85 20.38 -18.99
N GLN A 227 -12.52 21.23 -18.02
CA GLN A 227 -12.40 22.67 -18.23
C GLN A 227 -11.26 23.02 -19.19
N GLU A 228 -10.10 22.37 -19.09
CA GLU A 228 -8.99 22.53 -20.04
C GLU A 228 -9.39 22.12 -21.47
N ILE A 229 -10.17 21.04 -21.62
CA ILE A 229 -10.73 20.59 -22.90
C ILE A 229 -11.66 21.65 -23.49
N TYR A 230 -12.63 22.14 -22.70
CA TYR A 230 -13.58 23.17 -23.13
C TYR A 230 -12.90 24.46 -23.58
N LEU A 231 -11.86 24.89 -22.86
CA LEU A 231 -11.08 26.07 -23.19
C LEU A 231 -10.10 25.86 -24.37
N GLY A 232 -10.05 24.67 -24.96
CA GLY A 232 -9.12 24.34 -26.05
C GLY A 232 -7.65 24.27 -25.63
N LYS A 233 -7.38 24.10 -24.33
CA LYS A 233 -6.02 24.06 -23.75
C LYS A 233 -5.49 22.65 -23.56
N ALA A 234 -6.36 21.64 -23.50
CA ALA A 234 -5.94 20.26 -23.30
C ALA A 234 -5.42 19.63 -24.60
N THR A 235 -4.21 19.09 -24.56
CA THR A 235 -3.66 18.26 -25.63
C THR A 235 -3.87 16.77 -25.32
N PRO A 236 -4.27 15.95 -26.32
CA PRO A 236 -4.34 14.51 -26.13
C PRO A 236 -2.97 13.90 -25.77
N ILE A 237 -3.00 12.85 -24.95
CA ILE A 237 -1.84 12.02 -24.64
C ILE A 237 -1.52 11.17 -25.86
N ASP A 238 -0.24 11.16 -26.27
CA ASP A 238 0.22 10.27 -27.32
C ASP A 238 0.16 8.81 -26.87
N THR A 239 -0.55 7.99 -27.64
CA THR A 239 -0.72 6.56 -27.41
C THR A 239 -0.12 5.71 -28.52
N GLN A 240 0.57 6.33 -29.49
CA GLN A 240 1.21 5.61 -30.59
C GLN A 240 2.25 4.61 -30.07
N GLY A 241 2.30 3.44 -30.70
CA GLY A 241 3.22 2.36 -30.33
C GLY A 241 2.88 1.59 -29.05
N ARG A 242 1.84 1.99 -28.29
CA ARG A 242 1.41 1.25 -27.09
C ARG A 242 0.60 0.00 -27.45
N PRO A 243 0.74 -1.10 -26.68
CA PRO A 243 -0.01 -2.32 -26.94
C PRO A 243 -1.52 -2.09 -26.73
N SER A 244 -2.34 -2.66 -27.61
CA SER A 244 -3.79 -2.51 -27.55
C SER A 244 -4.50 -3.83 -27.24
N GLY A 245 -5.43 -3.82 -26.29
CA GLY A 245 -6.17 -5.01 -25.86
C GLY A 245 -7.66 -4.73 -25.70
N VAL A 246 -8.50 -5.68 -26.11
CA VAL A 246 -9.96 -5.62 -25.98
C VAL A 246 -10.42 -6.68 -24.98
N TRP A 247 -11.05 -6.25 -23.89
CA TRP A 247 -11.37 -7.12 -22.78
C TRP A 247 -12.88 -7.34 -22.61
N GLY A 248 -13.24 -8.48 -22.04
CA GLY A 248 -14.62 -8.96 -21.95
C GLY A 248 -15.14 -9.01 -20.52
N GLN A 249 -16.21 -9.78 -20.30
CA GLN A 249 -16.76 -9.98 -18.97
C GLN A 249 -15.73 -10.62 -18.01
N PRO A 250 -15.74 -10.28 -16.71
CA PRO A 250 -14.87 -10.90 -15.72
C PRO A 250 -15.13 -12.40 -15.56
N TRP A 251 -14.06 -13.17 -15.36
CA TRP A 251 -14.13 -14.63 -15.16
C TRP A 251 -13.84 -14.98 -13.71
N MET A 252 -14.48 -16.03 -13.20
CA MET A 252 -14.24 -16.52 -11.84
C MET A 252 -12.81 -17.02 -11.71
N SER A 253 -12.32 -17.78 -12.69
CA SER A 253 -10.93 -18.27 -12.71
C SER A 253 -9.91 -17.13 -12.57
N GLN A 254 -10.12 -16.04 -13.30
CA GLN A 254 -9.24 -14.86 -13.28
C GLN A 254 -9.39 -14.04 -11.99
N TYR A 255 -10.61 -13.92 -11.46
CA TYR A 255 -10.83 -13.32 -10.15
C TYR A 255 -10.10 -14.09 -9.04
N LEU A 256 -10.19 -15.42 -9.03
CA LEU A 256 -9.48 -16.26 -8.07
C LEU A 256 -7.96 -16.17 -8.25
N LYS A 257 -7.47 -16.13 -9.49
CA LYS A 257 -6.06 -15.91 -9.79
C LYS A 257 -5.58 -14.58 -9.21
N TRP A 258 -6.31 -13.49 -9.47
CA TRP A 258 -6.04 -12.18 -8.89
C TRP A 258 -5.99 -12.22 -7.37
N LYS A 259 -7.03 -12.73 -6.70
CA LYS A 259 -7.09 -12.78 -5.23
C LYS A 259 -6.00 -13.66 -4.63
N ARG A 260 -5.59 -14.76 -5.29
CA ARG A 260 -4.41 -15.56 -4.88
C ARG A 260 -3.12 -14.77 -5.01
N ALA A 261 -2.92 -14.06 -6.11
CA ALA A 261 -1.73 -13.23 -6.34
C ALA A 261 -1.64 -12.08 -5.32
N ALA A 262 -2.77 -11.41 -5.03
CA ALA A 262 -2.86 -10.37 -4.01
C ALA A 262 -2.51 -10.90 -2.60
N ARG A 263 -2.95 -12.11 -2.24
CA ARG A 263 -2.56 -12.74 -0.95
C ARG A 263 -1.06 -13.00 -0.89
N LYS A 264 -0.47 -13.51 -1.99
CA LYS A 264 0.99 -13.72 -2.07
C LYS A 264 1.77 -12.41 -1.92
N ARG A 265 1.33 -11.34 -2.59
CA ARG A 265 1.92 -9.99 -2.45
C ARG A 265 1.82 -9.46 -1.02
N GLN A 266 0.66 -9.57 -0.39
CA GLN A 266 0.50 -9.13 1.00
C GLN A 266 1.41 -9.93 1.94
N GLN A 267 1.59 -11.24 1.71
CA GLN A 267 2.52 -12.06 2.49
C GLN A 267 3.97 -11.66 2.23
N ALA A 268 4.37 -11.45 0.97
CA ALA A 268 5.71 -10.99 0.61
C ALA A 268 6.03 -9.61 1.21
N GLY A 269 5.07 -8.67 1.18
CA GLY A 269 5.20 -7.36 1.84
C GLY A 269 5.30 -7.43 3.36
N ARG A 270 5.05 -8.60 3.98
CA ARG A 270 5.26 -8.86 5.40
C ARG A 270 6.54 -9.64 5.68
N VAL A 271 7.26 -10.13 4.67
CA VAL A 271 8.56 -10.80 4.84
C VAL A 271 9.64 -9.74 4.84
N ALA A 272 10.25 -9.50 5.99
CA ALA A 272 11.39 -8.61 6.17
C ALA A 272 12.31 -9.23 7.22
N PRO A 273 13.20 -10.16 6.84
CA PRO A 273 14.24 -10.64 7.73
C PRO A 273 14.96 -9.45 8.36
N SER A 274 14.97 -9.43 9.69
CA SER A 274 15.63 -8.39 10.46
C SER A 274 16.86 -8.98 11.12
N LEU A 275 18.02 -8.39 10.85
CA LEU A 275 19.29 -8.79 11.42
C LEU A 275 19.56 -7.91 12.65
N LEU A 276 19.78 -8.56 13.79
CA LEU A 276 20.03 -7.91 15.09
C LEU A 276 21.53 -7.93 15.38
N TYR A 277 22.13 -6.76 15.33
CA TYR A 277 23.49 -6.45 15.75
C TYR A 277 23.46 -5.61 17.04
N HIS A 278 24.62 -5.43 17.67
CA HIS A 278 24.78 -4.48 18.78
C HIS A 278 25.86 -3.49 18.40
N ASP A 279 27.14 -3.86 18.56
CA ASP A 279 28.27 -3.01 18.22
C ASP A 279 29.17 -3.58 17.12
N VAL A 280 29.80 -2.70 16.37
CA VAL A 280 30.87 -3.02 15.41
C VAL A 280 32.14 -2.31 15.83
N VAL A 281 33.18 -3.06 16.18
CA VAL A 281 34.41 -2.52 16.75
C VAL A 281 35.63 -3.04 16.00
N GLU A 282 36.74 -2.31 16.06
CA GLU A 282 38.03 -2.84 15.61
C GLU A 282 38.46 -4.03 16.49
N GLN A 283 39.19 -4.97 15.91
CA GLN A 283 39.66 -6.16 16.60
C GLN A 283 40.41 -5.80 17.91
N GLY A 284 39.90 -6.31 19.03
CA GLY A 284 40.50 -6.11 20.35
C GLY A 284 40.13 -4.80 21.06
N LYS A 285 39.41 -3.87 20.41
CA LYS A 285 38.93 -2.61 21.01
C LYS A 285 37.48 -2.72 21.48
N TYR A 286 37.20 -3.72 22.30
CA TYR A 286 35.82 -3.99 22.73
C TYR A 286 35.23 -2.85 23.56
N GLU A 287 36.04 -2.15 24.34
CA GLU A 287 35.66 -1.03 25.20
C GLU A 287 35.26 0.24 24.42
N SER A 288 35.53 0.30 23.11
CA SER A 288 35.31 1.52 22.32
C SER A 288 33.85 1.84 22.05
N SER A 289 32.93 0.89 22.27
CA SER A 289 31.50 1.05 21.99
C SER A 289 30.63 0.16 22.88
N GLY A 290 29.52 0.70 23.34
CA GLY A 290 28.48 0.00 24.10
C GLY A 290 28.94 -0.45 25.48
N PHE A 291 28.23 -1.41 26.06
CA PHE A 291 28.51 -1.93 27.39
C PHE A 291 29.89 -2.61 27.47
N ASP A 292 30.72 -2.20 28.41
CA ASP A 292 32.02 -2.82 28.65
C ASP A 292 31.92 -3.99 29.64
N SER A 293 31.66 -5.20 29.12
CA SER A 293 31.64 -6.43 29.91
C SER A 293 31.90 -7.67 29.05
N PRO A 294 32.44 -8.77 29.61
CA PRO A 294 32.65 -10.03 28.88
C PRO A 294 31.39 -10.55 28.19
N ASP A 295 30.24 -10.47 28.87
CA ASP A 295 28.94 -10.90 28.34
C ASP A 295 28.52 -10.09 27.10
N ALA A 296 28.82 -8.79 27.09
CA ALA A 296 28.52 -7.89 25.97
C ALA A 296 29.48 -8.12 24.80
N ASN A 297 30.75 -8.43 25.06
CA ASN A 297 31.79 -8.66 24.04
C ASN A 297 31.45 -9.79 23.06
N ILE A 298 30.58 -10.73 23.45
CA ILE A 298 30.05 -11.78 22.56
C ILE A 298 29.27 -11.17 21.38
N TYR A 299 28.62 -10.03 21.60
CA TYR A 299 27.76 -9.36 20.62
C TYR A 299 28.46 -8.23 19.86
N LYS A 300 29.73 -7.95 20.18
CA LYS A 300 30.55 -6.97 19.47
C LYS A 300 31.23 -7.65 18.28
N LEU A 301 30.88 -7.20 17.08
CA LEU A 301 31.37 -7.77 15.83
C LEU A 301 32.62 -7.02 15.38
N ASP A 302 33.62 -7.78 14.91
CA ASP A 302 34.79 -7.20 14.26
C ASP A 302 34.39 -6.42 13.00
N ARG A 303 34.94 -5.21 12.82
CA ARG A 303 34.64 -4.32 11.70
C ARG A 303 34.84 -4.99 10.35
N ASP A 304 35.95 -5.71 10.15
CA ASP A 304 36.22 -6.36 8.88
C ASP A 304 35.24 -7.52 8.63
N ALA A 305 34.83 -8.22 9.68
CA ALA A 305 33.78 -9.23 9.59
C ALA A 305 32.44 -8.60 9.15
N PHE A 306 32.07 -7.46 9.73
CA PHE A 306 30.87 -6.73 9.33
C PHE A 306 30.92 -6.28 7.87
N VAL A 307 32.04 -5.69 7.43
CA VAL A 307 32.25 -5.30 6.01
C VAL A 307 32.08 -6.51 5.07
N ARG A 308 32.68 -7.66 5.42
CA ARG A 308 32.52 -8.90 4.64
C ARG A 308 31.06 -9.35 4.58
N GLN A 309 30.31 -9.26 5.68
CA GLN A 309 28.89 -9.60 5.72
C GLN A 309 28.07 -8.68 4.81
N LEU A 310 28.27 -7.36 4.88
CA LEU A 310 27.56 -6.41 4.03
C LEU A 310 27.87 -6.62 2.54
N ASN A 311 29.12 -6.89 2.18
CA ASN A 311 29.52 -7.20 0.80
C ASN A 311 28.81 -8.46 0.27
N LEU A 312 28.77 -9.52 1.07
CA LEU A 312 28.09 -10.76 0.68
C LEU A 312 26.58 -10.57 0.53
N LEU A 313 25.96 -9.77 1.41
CA LEU A 313 24.54 -9.43 1.30
C LEU A 313 24.26 -8.64 0.02
N GLN A 314 25.08 -7.65 -0.32
CA GLN A 314 24.92 -6.85 -1.53
C GLN A 314 25.11 -7.70 -2.80
N GLN A 315 26.05 -8.65 -2.78
CA GLN A 315 26.27 -9.58 -3.88
C GLN A 315 25.08 -10.52 -4.10
N HIS A 316 24.49 -11.05 -3.02
CA HIS A 316 23.36 -11.99 -3.12
C HIS A 316 22.01 -11.29 -3.33
N TYR A 317 21.87 -10.07 -2.81
CA TYR A 317 20.66 -9.28 -2.84
C TYR A 317 20.99 -7.87 -3.37
N PRO A 318 21.15 -7.69 -4.69
CA PRO A 318 21.60 -6.42 -5.26
C PRO A 318 20.57 -5.28 -5.16
N GLN A 319 19.28 -5.61 -5.02
CA GLN A 319 18.18 -4.65 -4.89
C GLN A 319 17.42 -4.88 -3.58
N VAL A 320 18.05 -4.47 -2.48
CA VAL A 320 17.47 -4.57 -1.13
C VAL A 320 16.80 -3.26 -0.74
N ASP A 321 15.55 -3.36 -0.30
CA ASP A 321 14.92 -2.31 0.50
C ASP A 321 15.24 -2.54 1.98
N THR A 322 15.82 -1.54 2.65
CA THR A 322 16.15 -1.63 4.07
C THR A 322 15.16 -0.90 4.96
N ARG A 323 14.02 -0.44 4.42
CA ARG A 323 12.97 0.24 5.18
C ARG A 323 11.82 -0.71 5.49
N LEU A 324 11.17 -0.49 6.62
CA LEU A 324 9.89 -1.11 6.95
C LEU A 324 8.86 -0.79 5.85
N PRO A 325 7.96 -1.72 5.51
CA PRO A 325 6.95 -1.49 4.49
C PRO A 325 6.05 -0.31 4.87
N GLN A 326 5.91 0.70 3.99
CA GLN A 326 5.01 1.83 4.20
C GLN A 326 3.77 1.74 3.30
N GLY A 327 2.57 1.79 3.90
CA GLY A 327 1.30 1.92 3.18
C GLY A 327 0.86 0.72 2.32
N LYS A 328 -0.21 0.89 1.54
CA LYS A 328 -0.79 -0.12 0.63
C LYS A 328 -0.38 0.07 -0.84
N SER A 329 0.60 0.94 -1.11
CA SER A 329 0.93 1.40 -2.47
C SER A 329 1.57 0.33 -3.36
N ARG A 330 1.26 0.42 -4.67
CA ARG A 330 1.43 -0.56 -5.76
C ARG A 330 2.89 -0.88 -6.14
N ALA A 331 3.88 -0.04 -5.79
CA ALA A 331 5.24 -0.17 -6.35
C ALA A 331 6.30 -0.81 -5.41
N GLN A 332 6.07 -0.90 -4.10
CA GLN A 332 7.10 -1.30 -3.12
C GLN A 332 7.10 -2.80 -2.74
N GLN A 333 6.30 -3.63 -3.42
CA GLN A 333 6.07 -5.03 -3.02
C GLN A 333 7.01 -6.05 -3.70
N ALA A 334 7.88 -5.63 -4.63
CA ALA A 334 8.70 -6.54 -5.42
C ALA A 334 10.19 -6.62 -5.03
N SER A 335 10.71 -5.73 -4.18
CA SER A 335 12.11 -5.76 -3.73
C SER A 335 12.30 -6.70 -2.52
N GLN A 336 13.43 -7.42 -2.49
CA GLN A 336 13.87 -8.15 -1.30
C GLN A 336 14.06 -7.14 -0.16
N ARG A 337 13.52 -7.43 1.04
CA ARG A 337 13.63 -6.52 2.18
C ARG A 337 14.50 -7.12 3.26
N ILE A 338 15.46 -6.36 3.78
CA ILE A 338 16.34 -6.76 4.88
C ILE A 338 16.46 -5.58 5.84
N LEU A 339 16.06 -5.77 7.09
CA LEU A 339 16.20 -4.72 8.11
C LEU A 339 17.52 -4.91 8.86
N PHE A 340 18.33 -3.86 8.93
CA PHE A 340 19.54 -3.82 9.74
C PHE A 340 19.21 -3.11 11.05
N THR A 341 19.27 -3.84 12.17
CA THR A 341 18.92 -3.31 13.49
C THR A 341 20.10 -3.40 14.44
N PHE A 342 20.27 -2.37 15.26
CA PHE A 342 21.36 -2.22 16.23
C PHE A 342 20.75 -1.82 17.58
N ASP A 343 20.96 -2.66 18.59
CA ASP A 343 20.47 -2.41 19.95
C ASP A 343 21.51 -1.61 20.79
N ASP A 344 21.10 -1.20 21.99
CA ASP A 344 21.86 -0.53 23.05
C ASP A 344 22.25 0.95 22.82
N GLY A 345 22.57 1.35 21.59
CA GLY A 345 22.98 2.73 21.28
C GLY A 345 24.46 3.02 21.50
N GLY A 346 25.32 2.01 21.31
CA GLY A 346 26.77 2.16 21.35
C GLY A 346 27.33 3.12 20.28
N LYS A 347 28.48 3.72 20.57
CA LYS A 347 29.14 4.76 19.76
C LYS A 347 29.48 4.31 18.34
N SER A 348 29.70 3.02 18.12
CA SER A 348 29.97 2.42 16.81
C SER A 348 28.85 2.65 15.78
N ALA A 349 27.62 2.90 16.24
CA ALA A 349 26.49 3.23 15.38
C ALA A 349 26.80 4.41 14.43
N ILE A 350 27.40 5.48 14.96
CA ILE A 350 27.76 6.67 14.18
C ILE A 350 29.18 6.61 13.62
N THR A 351 30.13 6.02 14.34
CA THR A 351 31.55 6.05 13.92
C THR A 351 31.91 5.00 12.88
N GLU A 352 31.17 3.89 12.80
CA GLU A 352 31.49 2.78 11.91
C GLU A 352 30.29 2.35 11.06
N VAL A 353 29.14 2.11 11.71
CA VAL A 353 28.02 1.41 11.09
C VAL A 353 27.31 2.27 10.04
N ALA A 354 26.99 3.53 10.37
CA ALA A 354 26.25 4.42 9.49
C ALA A 354 26.91 4.58 8.12
N ASP A 355 28.21 4.94 8.10
CA ASP A 355 29.00 5.11 6.88
C ASP A 355 29.01 3.84 6.01
N LEU A 356 29.15 2.66 6.65
CA LEU A 356 29.16 1.38 5.95
C LEU A 356 27.80 1.00 5.35
N LEU A 357 26.69 1.35 6.00
CA LEU A 357 25.37 1.13 5.42
C LEU A 357 25.12 2.12 4.26
N GLU A 358 25.43 3.39 4.47
CA GLU A 358 25.20 4.45 3.49
C GLU A 358 26.01 4.28 2.21
N SER A 359 27.23 3.75 2.30
CA SER A 359 28.04 3.44 1.11
C SER A 359 27.37 2.43 0.16
N ARG A 360 26.28 1.78 0.60
CA ARG A 360 25.47 0.81 -0.16
C ARG A 360 24.06 1.33 -0.45
N GLY A 361 23.76 2.58 -0.10
CA GLY A 361 22.42 3.16 -0.18
C GLY A 361 21.45 2.56 0.85
N TRP A 362 21.96 1.94 1.91
CA TRP A 362 21.17 1.29 2.95
C TRP A 362 21.01 2.20 4.16
N ILE A 363 19.91 2.01 4.87
CA ILE A 363 19.68 2.62 6.18
C ILE A 363 19.63 1.56 7.28
N GLY A 364 19.77 2.02 8.52
CA GLY A 364 19.75 1.20 9.73
C GLY A 364 18.68 1.68 10.71
N TYR A 365 18.30 0.79 11.61
CA TYR A 365 17.43 1.04 12.75
C TYR A 365 18.27 0.98 14.02
N PHE A 366 18.40 2.11 14.72
CA PHE A 366 19.19 2.23 15.94
C PHE A 366 18.26 2.36 17.14
N PHE A 367 18.25 1.34 17.99
CA PHE A 367 17.45 1.29 19.21
C PHE A 367 18.30 1.70 20.40
N ILE A 368 17.92 2.79 21.06
CA ILE A 368 18.78 3.49 22.01
C ILE A 368 18.26 3.34 23.43
N THR A 369 19.14 2.94 24.34
CA THR A 369 18.90 3.02 25.79
C THR A 369 19.17 4.45 26.26
N THR A 370 18.11 5.19 26.57
CA THR A 370 18.23 6.64 26.78
C THR A 370 19.00 7.07 28.03
N ASP A 371 19.05 6.23 29.07
CA ASP A 371 19.85 6.49 30.29
C ASP A 371 21.35 6.33 30.05
N LYS A 372 21.77 5.83 28.88
CA LYS A 372 23.18 5.67 28.48
C LYS A 372 23.70 6.75 27.54
N VAL A 373 22.84 7.64 27.08
CA VAL A 373 23.22 8.70 26.15
C VAL A 373 24.26 9.62 26.79
N GLY A 374 25.41 9.76 26.12
CA GLY A 374 26.54 10.57 26.57
C GLY A 374 27.51 9.88 27.55
N GLU A 375 27.22 8.65 28.00
CA GLU A 375 28.20 7.86 28.75
C GLU A 375 29.36 7.40 27.84
N ALA A 376 30.51 7.06 28.43
CA ALA A 376 31.65 6.53 27.69
C ALA A 376 31.25 5.25 26.93
N GLY A 377 31.61 5.17 25.65
CA GLY A 377 31.23 4.07 24.76
C GLY A 377 29.83 4.21 24.13
N PHE A 378 29.00 5.17 24.54
CA PHE A 378 27.66 5.38 23.99
C PHE A 378 27.56 6.66 23.16
N MET A 379 26.53 6.74 22.32
CA MET A 379 26.25 7.94 21.53
C MET A 379 25.86 9.13 22.41
N THR A 380 26.26 10.32 21.99
CA THR A 380 25.78 11.61 22.52
C THR A 380 24.47 12.03 21.84
N ALA A 381 23.78 13.03 22.39
CA ALA A 381 22.57 13.56 21.76
C ALA A 381 22.82 14.09 20.34
N ASP A 382 24.00 14.68 20.08
CA ASP A 382 24.35 15.20 18.75
C ASP A 382 24.62 14.07 17.75
N ASP A 383 25.22 12.97 18.18
CA ASP A 383 25.37 11.77 17.33
C ASP A 383 23.99 11.23 16.90
N ILE A 384 23.02 11.22 17.82
CA ILE A 384 21.67 10.71 17.57
C ILE A 384 20.91 11.61 16.58
N ARG A 385 21.01 12.93 16.75
CA ARG A 385 20.47 13.91 15.80
C ARG A 385 21.10 13.74 14.42
N GLU A 386 22.40 13.49 14.38
CA GLU A 386 23.12 13.30 13.12
C GLU A 386 22.66 12.03 12.41
N LEU A 387 22.50 10.90 13.11
CA LEU A 387 21.93 9.68 12.52
C LEU A 387 20.53 9.89 11.94
N ASP A 388 19.65 10.61 12.65
CA ASP A 388 18.31 10.94 12.14
C ASP A 388 18.38 11.84 10.90
N ARG A 389 19.26 12.86 10.90
CA ARG A 389 19.47 13.77 9.76
C ARG A 389 19.99 13.02 8.53
N ARG A 390 20.82 12.00 8.73
CA ARG A 390 21.34 11.11 7.69
C ARG A 390 20.28 10.12 7.16
N GLY A 391 19.09 10.09 7.76
CA GLY A 391 17.95 9.32 7.28
C GLY A 391 17.84 7.90 7.86
N HIS A 392 18.63 7.58 8.88
CA HIS A 392 18.47 6.36 9.66
C HIS A 392 17.24 6.46 10.59
N VAL A 393 16.75 5.31 11.06
CA VAL A 393 15.59 5.27 11.95
C VAL A 393 16.05 5.19 13.39
N ILE A 394 15.63 6.17 14.20
CA ILE A 394 15.84 6.18 15.64
C ILE A 394 14.65 5.53 16.35
N GLY A 395 14.94 4.61 17.27
CA GLY A 395 13.93 3.92 18.08
C GLY A 395 14.35 3.77 19.54
N SER A 396 13.40 3.44 20.39
CA SER A 396 13.65 3.21 21.82
C SER A 396 14.18 1.79 22.08
N HIS A 397 15.15 1.66 23.00
CA HIS A 397 15.53 0.39 23.63
C HIS A 397 15.28 0.44 25.15
N SER A 398 14.13 1.01 25.55
CA SER A 398 13.77 1.39 26.92
C SER A 398 14.60 2.56 27.48
N HIS A 399 14.31 2.97 28.72
CA HIS A 399 15.06 4.02 29.39
C HIS A 399 16.30 3.45 30.08
N THR A 400 16.11 2.54 31.03
CA THR A 400 17.17 2.04 31.93
C THR A 400 17.79 0.71 31.49
N HIS A 401 17.30 0.11 30.40
CA HIS A 401 17.68 -1.23 29.95
C HIS A 401 17.51 -2.30 31.07
N PRO A 402 16.27 -2.52 31.54
CA PRO A 402 16.02 -3.51 32.58
C PRO A 402 16.37 -4.93 32.09
N PRO A 403 17.16 -5.71 32.85
CA PRO A 403 17.58 -7.06 32.46
C PRO A 403 16.40 -8.00 32.15
N ASN A 404 15.26 -7.80 32.82
CA ASN A 404 14.02 -8.51 32.58
C ASN A 404 12.83 -7.53 32.66
N ILE A 405 12.54 -6.84 31.57
CA ILE A 405 11.42 -5.89 31.47
C ILE A 405 10.06 -6.53 31.76
N SER A 406 9.87 -7.82 31.49
CA SER A 406 8.60 -8.53 31.76
C SER A 406 8.33 -8.78 33.25
N ALA A 407 9.35 -8.68 34.12
CA ALA A 407 9.17 -8.82 35.57
C ALA A 407 8.73 -7.52 36.26
N LEU A 408 8.77 -6.40 35.55
CA LEU A 408 8.39 -5.09 36.09
C LEU A 408 6.87 -4.91 36.24
N SER A 409 6.44 -3.98 37.09
CA SER A 409 5.03 -3.56 37.19
C SER A 409 4.57 -2.86 35.91
N ASP A 410 3.26 -2.76 35.69
CA ASP A 410 2.69 -2.08 34.51
C ASP A 410 3.14 -0.62 34.45
N GLU A 411 3.17 0.06 35.60
CA GLU A 411 3.60 1.45 35.74
C GLU A 411 5.09 1.62 35.46
N GLN A 412 5.92 0.63 35.86
CA GLN A 412 7.35 0.65 35.56
C GLN A 412 7.60 0.46 34.06
N ILE A 413 6.93 -0.51 33.42
CA ILE A 413 7.06 -0.74 31.97
C ILE A 413 6.57 0.46 31.17
N ALA A 414 5.44 1.06 31.56
CA ALA A 414 4.92 2.26 30.91
C ALA A 414 5.95 3.40 30.99
N ARG A 415 6.52 3.64 32.18
CA ARG A 415 7.56 4.66 32.36
C ARG A 415 8.81 4.43 31.52
N GLU A 416 9.27 3.18 31.39
CA GLU A 416 10.41 2.83 30.54
C GLU A 416 10.19 3.26 29.08
N TRP A 417 8.99 3.01 28.53
CA TRP A 417 8.65 3.37 27.16
C TRP A 417 8.36 4.86 26.99
N GLU A 418 7.53 5.43 27.86
CA GLU A 418 7.13 6.84 27.78
C GLU A 418 8.34 7.77 27.94
N THR A 419 9.22 7.51 28.92
CA THR A 419 10.42 8.32 29.17
C THR A 419 11.38 8.25 28.00
N SER A 420 11.69 7.05 27.51
CA SER A 420 12.62 6.89 26.39
C SER A 420 12.09 7.48 25.09
N CYS A 421 10.79 7.35 24.82
CA CYS A 421 10.16 7.94 23.64
C CYS A 421 10.12 9.47 23.71
N ALA A 422 9.87 10.04 24.90
CA ALA A 422 9.89 11.49 25.11
C ALA A 422 11.31 12.05 24.89
N ILE A 423 12.33 11.49 25.56
CA ILE A 423 13.73 11.94 25.45
C ILE A 423 14.20 11.91 23.99
N LEU A 424 14.04 10.79 23.30
CA LEU A 424 14.48 10.67 21.90
C LEU A 424 13.64 11.56 20.98
N GLY A 425 12.34 11.66 21.22
CA GLY A 425 11.45 12.50 20.44
C GLY A 425 11.80 13.98 20.53
N ASP A 426 12.18 14.45 21.73
CA ASP A 426 12.67 15.81 21.96
C ASP A 426 14.03 16.05 21.28
N MET A 427 14.91 15.05 21.26
CA MET A 427 16.22 15.17 20.58
C MET A 427 16.08 15.39 19.08
N ILE A 428 15.20 14.63 18.41
CA ILE A 428 15.08 14.62 16.94
C ILE A 428 13.86 15.38 16.39
N GLY A 429 12.99 15.89 17.27
CA GLY A 429 11.77 16.63 16.91
C GLY A 429 10.70 15.76 16.22
N LYS A 430 10.67 14.45 16.47
CA LYS A 430 9.73 13.49 15.84
C LYS A 430 9.18 12.51 16.86
N GLN A 431 7.96 12.03 16.64
CA GLN A 431 7.40 10.96 17.46
C GLN A 431 8.15 9.64 17.24
N ILE A 432 8.56 8.98 18.31
CA ILE A 432 9.15 7.65 18.25
C ILE A 432 8.07 6.60 18.00
N SER A 433 8.23 5.86 16.90
CA SER A 433 7.27 4.85 16.44
C SER A 433 7.84 3.43 16.39
N CYS A 434 9.14 3.27 16.67
CA CYS A 434 9.83 1.99 16.66
C CYS A 434 10.54 1.76 18.00
N ALA A 435 10.53 0.53 18.50
CA ALA A 435 11.28 0.15 19.68
C ALA A 435 11.74 -1.30 19.63
N SER A 436 12.73 -1.64 20.43
CA SER A 436 13.25 -3.00 20.62
C SER A 436 13.17 -3.39 22.10
N VAL A 437 12.75 -4.62 22.39
CA VAL A 437 12.58 -5.11 23.77
C VAL A 437 13.94 -5.48 24.38
N PRO A 438 14.39 -4.82 25.48
CA PRO A 438 15.68 -5.11 26.10
C PRO A 438 15.74 -6.53 26.70
N GLY A 439 16.93 -7.15 26.62
CA GLY A 439 17.20 -8.49 27.16
C GLY A 439 16.40 -9.66 26.53
N GLY A 440 15.52 -9.36 25.57
CA GLY A 440 14.64 -10.33 24.89
C GLY A 440 13.60 -10.98 25.81
N PHE A 441 13.27 -10.37 26.96
CA PHE A 441 12.21 -10.84 27.87
C PHE A 441 10.86 -10.21 27.47
N TYR A 442 10.28 -10.73 26.39
CA TYR A 442 9.00 -10.29 25.84
C TYR A 442 7.80 -10.94 26.55
N SER A 443 6.72 -10.17 26.72
CA SER A 443 5.39 -10.63 27.14
C SER A 443 4.29 -9.78 26.50
N ASP A 444 3.04 -10.26 26.49
CA ASP A 444 1.91 -9.51 25.94
C ASP A 444 1.65 -8.19 26.69
N LYS A 445 1.95 -8.16 27.99
CA LYS A 445 1.90 -6.95 28.81
C LYS A 445 2.90 -5.89 28.32
N VAL A 446 4.15 -6.28 28.06
CA VAL A 446 5.19 -5.38 27.52
C VAL A 446 4.77 -4.82 26.16
N LYS A 447 4.21 -5.67 25.29
CA LYS A 447 3.67 -5.25 23.99
C LYS A 447 2.56 -4.22 24.12
N ALA A 448 1.55 -4.51 24.94
CA ALA A 448 0.38 -3.65 25.09
C ALA A 448 0.78 -2.25 25.58
N LEU A 449 1.69 -2.18 26.55
CA LEU A 449 2.18 -0.92 27.10
C LEU A 449 3.09 -0.16 26.11
N ALA A 450 3.91 -0.87 25.32
CA ALA A 450 4.68 -0.23 24.25
C ALA A 450 3.75 0.41 23.20
N PHE A 451 2.70 -0.30 22.76
CA PHE A 451 1.75 0.25 21.79
C PHE A 451 0.95 1.43 22.36
N LYS A 452 0.62 1.41 23.65
CA LYS A 452 -0.01 2.53 24.35
C LYS A 452 0.89 3.77 24.39
N ALA A 453 2.21 3.59 24.51
CA ALA A 453 3.21 4.67 24.47
C ALA A 453 3.44 5.24 23.05
N GLY A 454 2.71 4.77 22.03
CA GLY A 454 2.81 5.27 20.66
C GLY A 454 3.76 4.49 19.74
N ILE A 455 4.42 3.44 20.25
CA ILE A 455 5.26 2.55 19.45
C ILE A 455 4.35 1.75 18.49
N ARG A 456 4.67 1.77 17.19
CA ARG A 456 3.93 1.06 16.14
C ARG A 456 4.65 -0.16 15.62
N HIS A 457 5.97 -0.20 15.72
CA HIS A 457 6.80 -1.35 15.35
C HIS A 457 7.65 -1.77 16.55
N LEU A 458 7.28 -2.88 17.18
CA LEU A 458 8.00 -3.45 18.31
C LEU A 458 8.83 -4.64 17.85
N PHE A 459 10.14 -4.50 17.93
CA PHE A 459 11.12 -5.50 17.57
C PHE A 459 11.40 -6.42 18.77
N THR A 460 11.41 -7.73 18.52
CA THR A 460 11.70 -8.74 19.53
C THR A 460 12.97 -9.49 19.16
N SER A 461 13.52 -10.26 20.10
CA SER A 461 14.62 -11.20 19.82
C SER A 461 14.11 -12.54 19.27
N GLU A 462 12.81 -12.66 18.97
CA GLU A 462 12.25 -13.91 18.46
C GLU A 462 12.59 -14.06 16.96
N PRO A 463 13.29 -15.14 16.55
CA PRO A 463 13.72 -15.33 15.17
C PRO A 463 12.54 -15.66 14.27
N ASN A 464 12.00 -14.61 13.64
CA ASN A 464 10.90 -14.69 12.69
C ASN A 464 11.12 -13.66 11.58
N LYS A 465 10.89 -14.08 10.34
CA LYS A 465 11.00 -13.25 9.14
C LYS A 465 9.74 -12.43 8.83
N LEU A 466 8.64 -12.69 9.53
CA LEU A 466 7.36 -12.04 9.28
C LEU A 466 7.14 -10.86 10.21
N ILE A 467 6.76 -9.73 9.62
CA ILE A 467 6.12 -8.62 10.30
C ILE A 467 4.68 -9.02 10.62
N GLN A 468 4.41 -9.20 11.90
CA GLN A 468 3.11 -9.64 12.41
C GLN A 468 2.29 -8.43 12.83
N ARG A 469 1.21 -8.14 12.12
CA ARG A 469 0.24 -7.14 12.58
C ARG A 469 -0.44 -7.66 13.85
N ASP A 470 -0.48 -6.83 14.87
CA ASP A 470 -1.11 -7.08 16.16
C ASP A 470 -1.86 -5.81 16.59
N GLY A 471 -3.19 -5.86 16.52
CA GLY A 471 -4.04 -4.67 16.66
C GLY A 471 -3.66 -3.55 15.68
N ASP A 472 -3.31 -2.40 16.26
CA ASP A 472 -2.88 -1.18 15.55
C ASP A 472 -1.35 -1.04 15.44
N GLY A 473 -0.60 -2.08 15.79
CA GLY A 473 0.85 -2.14 15.71
C GLY A 473 1.37 -3.38 14.97
N TYR A 474 2.68 -3.51 14.97
CA TYR A 474 3.40 -4.60 14.32
C TYR A 474 4.50 -5.14 15.23
N LEU A 475 4.56 -6.47 15.34
CA LEU A 475 5.66 -7.20 15.94
C LEU A 475 6.64 -7.61 14.85
N VAL A 476 7.93 -7.35 15.08
CA VAL A 476 9.00 -7.69 14.14
C VAL A 476 9.99 -8.62 14.83
N GLY A 477 10.05 -9.87 14.36
CA GLY A 477 11.06 -10.81 14.81
C GLY A 477 12.44 -10.49 14.24
N ARG A 478 13.50 -10.95 14.91
CA ARG A 478 14.88 -10.68 14.50
C ARG A 478 15.79 -11.89 14.66
N TYR A 479 16.78 -11.99 13.77
CA TYR A 479 17.84 -12.99 13.82
C TYR A 479 19.09 -12.37 14.43
N ALA A 480 19.50 -12.86 15.60
CA ALA A 480 20.66 -12.35 16.32
C ALA A 480 21.97 -12.72 15.62
N ILE A 481 22.84 -11.72 15.49
CA ILE A 481 24.21 -11.84 15.01
C ILE A 481 25.15 -11.59 16.18
N ASN A 482 26.20 -12.40 16.27
CA ASN A 482 27.24 -12.29 17.28
C ASN A 482 28.62 -12.57 16.66
N ASN A 483 29.69 -12.41 17.43
CA ASN A 483 31.05 -12.58 16.93
C ASN A 483 31.38 -13.99 16.39
N ALA A 484 30.61 -15.02 16.78
CA ALA A 484 30.74 -16.39 16.28
C ALA A 484 29.91 -16.67 15.01
N THR A 485 29.12 -15.69 14.55
CA THR A 485 28.22 -15.87 13.40
C THR A 485 29.01 -15.82 12.09
N ARG A 486 29.11 -16.96 11.41
CA ARG A 486 29.79 -17.08 10.11
C ARG A 486 29.08 -16.25 9.02
N ASN A 487 29.86 -15.63 8.12
CA ASN A 487 29.34 -14.73 7.10
C ASN A 487 28.24 -15.35 6.21
N GLN A 488 28.42 -16.59 5.73
CA GLN A 488 27.41 -17.26 4.91
C GLN A 488 26.07 -17.42 5.65
N ARG A 489 26.12 -17.65 6.96
CA ARG A 489 24.92 -17.76 7.78
C ARG A 489 24.12 -16.47 7.80
N VAL A 490 24.78 -15.30 7.72
CA VAL A 490 24.11 -14.00 7.65
C VAL A 490 23.28 -13.88 6.36
N VAL A 491 23.86 -14.31 5.23
CA VAL A 491 23.16 -14.35 3.93
C VAL A 491 21.92 -15.24 4.01
N ASP A 492 22.05 -16.41 4.64
CA ASP A 492 20.94 -17.34 4.80
C ASP A 492 19.86 -16.76 5.74
N LEU A 493 20.23 -16.13 6.85
CA LEU A 493 19.26 -15.50 7.75
C LEU A 493 18.48 -14.37 7.05
N ALA A 494 19.13 -13.65 6.13
CA ALA A 494 18.54 -12.61 5.31
C ALA A 494 17.66 -13.10 4.15
N SER A 495 17.60 -14.41 3.85
CA SER A 495 17.06 -14.92 2.57
C SER A 495 15.54 -14.79 2.38
N GLY A 496 14.78 -14.42 3.41
CA GLY A 496 13.30 -14.37 3.36
C GLY A 496 12.60 -15.72 3.11
N THR A 497 13.35 -16.75 2.69
CA THR A 497 12.93 -18.13 2.48
C THR A 497 13.35 -18.99 3.67
N LEU A 498 12.51 -19.96 4.04
CA LEU A 498 12.81 -20.81 5.19
C LEU A 498 14.03 -21.69 4.88
N ASN A 499 15.05 -21.65 5.73
CA ASN A 499 16.25 -22.47 5.58
C ASN A 499 16.69 -23.07 6.93
N ARG A 500 17.65 -24.01 6.87
CA ARG A 500 18.17 -24.73 8.04
C ARG A 500 18.73 -23.81 9.13
N HIS A 501 19.31 -22.67 8.76
CA HIS A 501 19.93 -21.74 9.72
C HIS A 501 18.89 -20.89 10.45
N GLN A 502 17.82 -20.47 9.76
CA GLN A 502 16.65 -19.85 10.38
C GLN A 502 15.94 -20.84 11.31
N LEU A 503 15.70 -22.08 10.85
CA LEU A 503 15.10 -23.14 11.67
C LEU A 503 15.90 -23.44 12.93
N PHE A 504 17.23 -23.52 12.80
CA PHE A 504 18.11 -23.72 13.95
C PHE A 504 18.01 -22.55 14.95
N GLN A 505 18.06 -21.29 14.49
CA GLN A 505 17.92 -20.17 15.43
C GLN A 505 16.54 -20.16 16.10
N THR A 506 15.47 -20.48 15.38
CA THR A 506 14.12 -20.62 15.96
C THR A 506 14.04 -21.74 16.99
N ALA A 507 14.59 -22.92 16.71
CA ALA A 507 14.64 -24.03 17.66
C ALA A 507 15.48 -23.67 18.90
N PHE A 508 16.67 -23.11 18.70
CA PHE A 508 17.55 -22.67 19.77
C PHE A 508 16.92 -21.58 20.65
N TRP A 509 16.20 -20.62 20.03
CA TRP A 509 15.48 -19.60 20.76
C TRP A 509 14.35 -20.17 21.59
N ASN A 510 13.54 -21.07 21.04
CA ASN A 510 12.46 -21.73 21.78
C ASN A 510 12.99 -22.55 22.96
N PHE A 511 14.13 -23.23 22.77
CA PHE A 511 14.84 -23.89 23.87
C PHE A 511 15.29 -22.90 24.95
N LYS A 512 15.92 -21.78 24.56
CA LYS A 512 16.33 -20.71 25.49
C LYS A 512 15.14 -20.10 26.22
N LYS A 513 14.00 -19.91 25.54
CA LYS A 513 12.76 -19.38 26.11
C LYS A 513 12.19 -20.33 27.17
N ALA A 514 12.14 -21.63 26.88
CA ALA A 514 11.77 -22.65 27.85
C ALA A 514 12.72 -22.66 29.06
N LEU A 515 14.03 -22.58 28.82
CA LEU A 515 15.04 -22.54 29.89
C LEU A 515 14.90 -21.28 30.77
N LYS A 516 14.69 -20.10 30.16
CA LYS A 516 14.43 -18.84 30.87
C LYS A 516 13.16 -18.93 31.72
N TRP A 517 12.10 -19.55 31.20
CA TRP A 517 10.85 -19.73 31.93
C TRP A 517 11.02 -20.68 33.13
N ILE A 518 11.78 -21.77 32.98
CA ILE A 518 12.07 -22.73 34.06
C ILE A 518 12.95 -22.12 35.15
N LEU A 519 13.99 -21.36 34.77
CA LEU A 519 15.03 -20.90 35.69
C LEU A 519 14.81 -19.48 36.25
N GLY A 520 13.92 -18.66 35.68
CA GLY A 520 13.64 -17.30 36.13
C GLY A 520 14.92 -16.44 36.29
N ASP A 521 15.02 -15.69 37.38
CA ASP A 521 16.20 -14.85 37.68
C ASP A 521 17.49 -15.65 37.89
N THR A 522 17.38 -16.94 38.20
CA THR A 522 18.53 -17.86 38.34
C THR A 522 19.24 -18.03 36.99
N TYR A 523 18.52 -17.93 35.86
CA TYR A 523 19.12 -17.95 34.52
C TYR A 523 20.16 -16.84 34.34
N ILE A 524 19.86 -15.62 34.81
CA ILE A 524 20.75 -14.46 34.68
C ILE A 524 22.02 -14.68 35.51
N ARG A 525 21.88 -15.24 36.73
CA ARG A 525 23.03 -15.54 37.61
C ARG A 525 23.92 -16.65 37.04
N ILE A 526 23.32 -17.74 36.54
CA ILE A 526 24.05 -18.85 35.91
C ILE A 526 24.79 -18.36 34.66
N ARG A 527 24.14 -17.56 33.82
CA ARG A 527 24.77 -16.99 32.62
C ARG A 527 25.99 -16.14 32.96
N LYS A 528 25.89 -15.24 33.93
CA LYS A 528 27.02 -14.41 34.40
C LYS A 528 28.17 -15.25 34.99
N PHE A 529 27.86 -16.40 35.60
CA PHE A 529 28.87 -17.30 36.15
C PHE A 529 29.61 -18.08 35.06
N LEU A 530 28.92 -18.48 33.99
CA LEU A 530 29.51 -19.23 32.87
C LEU A 530 30.28 -18.38 31.85
N LEU A 531 30.09 -17.06 31.88
CA LEU A 531 30.70 -16.10 30.94
C LEU A 531 31.80 -15.23 31.60
N LYS A 532 32.05 -15.40 32.90
CA LYS A 532 33.31 -15.03 33.55
C LYS A 532 34.41 -15.99 33.11
#